data_AF-E3UKC9-F1
#
_entry.id   AF-E3UKC9-F1
#
_cell.length_a   1.000
_cell.length_b   1.000
_cell.length_c   1.000
_cell.angle_alpha   90.00
_cell.angle_beta   90.00
_cell.angle_gamma   90.00
#
_symmetry.space_group_name_H-M   'P 1'
#
loop_
_entity.id
_entity.type
_entity.pdbx_description
1 polymer ?
#
loop_
_entity_poly.entity_id
_entity_poly.type
_entity_poly.pdbx_seq_one_letter_code
_entity_poly.pdbx_strand_id
1 'polypeptide(L)'
;MTIKNKEWLITVVIFYLVMEPTGTFEAKHCQEMSLDVKKELCTFESNITHVQFPNFLGMETQQEAIDGLKGYELLLTSEQHCSSSLAFFLCHTYLPICNPEDENVIIKPCRAECEMSRFNCSSLMVHYSYPWPEILSCDKFNWFTEHDPNEPASISKVCAGNPTYTKDNFFKMFPEVVNGTYQHYDPDKPTELKTPDSDDYGFNRSNCPTIGLVNADKKFNDFNCGLKCDSNYFGPRGNTNILKHWTLVWGGLCCLATLFTVMTFIFDQQRFRYPERAIIFSAVCYFFISVGFVLGYFFDDKIVCENNGGNTLVMRQGSSEDGPYLCFFQSFLIYYFMLASFLWWVILNLTWFLAAGLKWGHEAIALKAKFFHGVAWILPGILFLVICIKEEIDGDRLANICFVGNFKTDSLQFYVIAPLAIFYLCGMTFLGLGMFSMCNVRHELHNTGKKTDKLETLMIRIGMFSVLYSIPATILIACFLYERFQRPKWETAYVRHCYSTKKCHSSSDEFVADANLLTFNLIKYLMMLVTGLSTGFWVLLSFKTASNWARLLKCVGRKDSETAV
;
A
#
# COMPACT_ATOMS: atom_id res chain seq x y z
N MET A 1 -26.83 -29.66 51.64
CA MET A 1 -27.69 -29.45 50.45
C MET A 1 -28.75 -28.45 50.88
N THR A 2 -28.84 -27.22 50.40
CA THR A 2 -28.75 -26.77 49.01
C THR A 2 -28.46 -25.26 49.02
N ILE A 3 -27.47 -24.87 48.23
CA ILE A 3 -27.25 -23.49 47.75
C ILE A 3 -28.23 -23.26 46.58
N LYS A 4 -28.56 -21.98 46.32
CA LYS A 4 -29.28 -21.41 45.16
C LYS A 4 -30.79 -21.19 45.34
N ASN A 5 -31.18 -19.92 45.51
CA ASN A 5 -32.26 -19.25 44.74
C ASN A 5 -32.82 -17.99 45.45
N LYS A 6 -32.00 -16.99 45.77
CA LYS A 6 -32.55 -15.67 46.19
C LYS A 6 -32.00 -14.45 45.47
N GLU A 7 -30.92 -14.55 44.70
CA GLU A 7 -30.41 -13.39 43.93
C GLU A 7 -31.10 -13.20 42.57
N TRP A 8 -31.68 -14.25 41.98
CA TRP A 8 -32.41 -14.13 40.71
C TRP A 8 -33.77 -13.41 40.86
N LEU A 9 -34.43 -13.51 42.03
CA LEU A 9 -35.72 -12.85 42.29
C LEU A 9 -35.59 -11.33 42.43
N ILE A 10 -34.48 -10.84 43.00
CA ILE A 10 -34.21 -9.40 43.11
C ILE A 10 -33.88 -8.81 41.72
N THR A 11 -33.18 -9.58 40.89
CA THR A 11 -32.83 -9.15 39.52
C THR A 11 -34.08 -9.10 38.61
N VAL A 12 -35.01 -10.04 38.73
CA VAL A 12 -36.26 -10.06 37.93
C VAL A 12 -37.24 -8.95 38.36
N VAL A 13 -37.33 -8.61 39.65
CA VAL A 13 -38.20 -7.52 40.13
C VAL A 13 -37.63 -6.15 39.74
N ILE A 14 -36.31 -5.97 39.74
CA ILE A 14 -35.68 -4.75 39.20
C ILE A 14 -35.87 -4.67 37.68
N PHE A 15 -35.84 -5.79 36.96
CA PHE A 15 -36.12 -5.82 35.51
C PHE A 15 -37.60 -5.50 35.19
N TYR A 16 -38.54 -5.89 36.05
CA TYR A 16 -39.97 -5.59 35.89
C TYR A 16 -40.37 -4.18 36.36
N LEU A 17 -39.65 -3.57 37.30
CA LEU A 17 -39.90 -2.19 37.73
C LEU A 17 -39.21 -1.12 36.86
N VAL A 18 -38.28 -1.52 35.99
CA VAL A 18 -37.59 -0.63 35.03
C VAL A 18 -38.23 -0.70 33.63
N MET A 19 -39.17 -1.62 33.39
CA MET A 19 -39.90 -1.73 32.13
C MET A 19 -41.36 -1.32 32.34
N GLU A 20 -41.59 -0.04 32.63
CA GLU A 20 -42.86 0.59 32.26
C GLU A 20 -42.88 0.74 30.73
N PRO A 21 -43.99 0.40 30.04
CA PRO A 21 -44.18 0.80 28.67
C PRO A 21 -44.55 2.29 28.67
N THR A 22 -43.55 3.17 28.82
CA THR A 22 -43.71 4.59 28.46
C THR A 22 -43.65 4.70 26.94
N GLY A 23 -44.77 4.31 26.33
CA GLY A 23 -45.06 4.52 24.92
C GLY A 23 -46.49 5.03 24.81
N THR A 24 -46.85 6.02 25.63
CA THR A 24 -47.91 6.94 25.25
C THR A 24 -47.47 7.57 23.93
N PHE A 25 -48.26 7.37 22.86
CA PHE A 25 -48.06 7.99 21.56
C PHE A 25 -48.08 9.51 21.75
N GLU A 26 -46.92 10.11 21.98
CA GLU A 26 -46.79 11.56 22.11
C GLU A 26 -47.15 12.20 20.77
N ALA A 27 -47.96 13.25 20.85
CA ALA A 27 -48.49 13.96 19.71
C ALA A 27 -47.35 14.47 18.82
N LYS A 28 -47.35 14.06 17.56
CA LYS A 28 -46.42 14.53 16.52
C LYS A 28 -46.43 16.06 16.51
N HIS A 29 -45.32 16.71 16.89
CA HIS A 29 -45.26 18.17 16.94
C HIS A 29 -44.55 18.74 15.71
N CYS A 30 -45.23 19.67 15.04
CA CYS A 30 -44.61 20.59 14.10
C CYS A 30 -43.82 21.62 14.92
N GLN A 31 -42.51 21.66 14.78
CA GLN A 31 -41.64 22.55 15.56
C GLN A 31 -40.79 23.43 14.65
N GLU A 32 -40.42 24.61 15.13
CA GLU A 32 -39.51 25.50 14.39
C GLU A 32 -38.14 24.84 14.21
N MET A 33 -37.61 24.96 12.99
CA MET A 33 -36.30 24.41 12.66
C MET A 33 -35.19 25.24 13.32
N SER A 34 -34.24 24.58 13.99
CA SER A 34 -33.14 25.28 14.67
C SER A 34 -32.23 26.06 13.71
N LEU A 35 -31.67 27.17 14.18
CA LEU A 35 -30.75 28.03 13.41
C LEU A 35 -29.43 27.34 13.03
N ASP A 36 -29.00 26.34 13.83
CA ASP A 36 -27.78 25.57 13.60
C ASP A 36 -27.94 24.63 12.39
N VAL A 37 -29.11 24.00 12.25
CA VAL A 37 -29.50 23.17 11.08
C VAL A 37 -29.47 23.97 9.78
N LYS A 38 -29.99 25.20 9.81
CA LYS A 38 -30.15 26.07 8.64
C LYS A 38 -28.81 26.62 8.11
N LYS A 39 -27.79 26.71 8.97
CA LYS A 39 -26.48 27.32 8.63
C LYS A 39 -25.40 26.32 8.25
N GLU A 40 -25.39 25.11 8.80
CA GLU A 40 -24.27 24.18 8.62
C GLU A 40 -24.48 23.14 7.51
N LEU A 41 -25.70 22.62 7.28
CA LEU A 41 -25.91 21.48 6.36
C LEU A 41 -26.96 21.71 5.25
N CYS A 42 -28.11 22.31 5.54
CA CYS A 42 -29.24 22.45 4.59
C CYS A 42 -29.43 23.90 4.10
N THR A 43 -28.33 24.56 3.71
CA THR A 43 -28.27 26.00 3.40
C THR A 43 -29.07 26.44 2.18
N PHE A 44 -29.45 25.53 1.28
CA PHE A 44 -30.16 25.81 0.02
C PHE A 44 -31.68 25.94 0.17
N GLU A 45 -32.25 25.62 1.33
CA GLU A 45 -33.71 25.63 1.59
C GLU A 45 -34.12 26.79 2.50
N SER A 46 -33.98 28.03 2.01
CA SER A 46 -34.33 29.23 2.77
C SER A 46 -35.81 29.31 3.18
N ASN A 47 -36.68 28.56 2.50
CA ASN A 47 -38.15 28.63 2.61
C ASN A 47 -38.76 27.64 3.62
N ILE A 48 -37.96 26.75 4.23
CA ILE A 48 -38.46 25.83 5.27
C ILE A 48 -38.34 26.51 6.64
N THR A 49 -39.44 26.51 7.39
CA THR A 49 -39.54 27.15 8.71
C THR A 49 -39.91 26.16 9.83
N HIS A 50 -40.74 25.16 9.52
CA HIS A 50 -41.23 24.18 10.48
C HIS A 50 -40.96 22.75 10.01
N VAL A 51 -40.51 21.90 10.93
CA VAL A 51 -40.15 20.50 10.71
C VAL A 51 -40.86 19.60 11.72
N GLN A 52 -41.16 18.37 11.32
CA GLN A 52 -41.92 17.44 12.17
C GLN A 52 -41.05 16.35 12.78
N PHE A 53 -41.26 16.12 14.07
CA PHE A 53 -40.65 15.00 14.81
C PHE A 53 -41.73 14.19 15.55
N PRO A 54 -41.57 12.85 15.66
CA PRO A 54 -40.46 12.05 15.11
C PRO A 54 -40.43 12.04 13.59
N ASN A 55 -39.23 12.07 13.00
CA ASN A 55 -39.07 12.14 11.54
C ASN A 55 -39.29 10.78 10.85
N PHE A 56 -39.16 10.71 9.53
CA PHE A 56 -39.41 9.48 8.76
C PHE A 56 -38.50 8.31 9.11
N LEU A 57 -37.37 8.56 9.77
CA LEU A 57 -36.40 7.56 10.17
C LEU A 57 -36.61 7.11 11.62
N GLY A 58 -37.63 7.66 12.30
CA GLY A 58 -37.97 7.32 13.68
C GLY A 58 -37.17 8.09 14.74
N MET A 59 -36.37 9.09 14.34
CA MET A 59 -35.63 9.93 15.28
C MET A 59 -36.57 10.90 15.97
N GLU A 60 -36.42 11.04 17.29
CA GLU A 60 -37.36 11.79 18.13
C GLU A 60 -36.99 13.27 18.24
N THR A 61 -35.72 13.62 17.99
CA THR A 61 -35.21 15.00 18.18
C THR A 61 -34.52 15.56 16.96
N GLN A 62 -34.56 16.89 16.80
CA GLN A 62 -33.80 17.60 15.76
C GLN A 62 -32.29 17.32 15.88
N GLN A 63 -31.76 17.22 17.11
CA GLN A 63 -30.34 16.98 17.36
C GLN A 63 -29.89 15.61 16.86
N GLU A 64 -30.70 14.57 17.07
CA GLU A 64 -30.43 13.22 16.56
C GLU A 64 -30.40 13.20 15.02
N ALA A 65 -31.32 13.92 14.38
CA ALA A 65 -31.32 14.10 12.94
C ALA A 65 -30.08 14.84 12.42
N ILE A 66 -29.60 15.85 13.13
CA ILE A 66 -28.36 16.56 12.80
C ILE A 66 -27.15 15.63 12.87
N ASP A 67 -27.04 14.85 13.95
CA ASP A 67 -25.90 13.95 14.13
C ASP A 67 -25.92 12.80 13.09
N GLY A 68 -27.12 12.36 12.69
CA GLY A 68 -27.29 11.46 11.54
C GLY A 68 -26.88 12.09 10.21
N LEU A 69 -27.21 13.36 9.96
CA LEU A 69 -26.81 14.09 8.76
C LEU A 69 -25.30 14.38 8.70
N LYS A 70 -24.65 14.61 9.83
CA LYS A 70 -23.18 14.79 9.92
C LYS A 70 -22.42 13.56 9.41
N GLY A 71 -23.00 12.36 9.52
CA GLY A 71 -22.44 11.15 8.91
C GLY A 71 -22.27 11.26 7.39
N TYR A 72 -23.04 12.14 6.74
CA TYR A 72 -22.98 12.42 5.30
C TYR A 72 -22.35 13.78 5.00
N GLU A 73 -21.80 14.48 5.99
CA GLU A 73 -21.20 15.81 5.82
C GLU A 73 -20.15 15.79 4.69
N LEU A 74 -19.31 14.76 4.62
CA LEU A 74 -18.34 14.58 3.55
C LEU A 74 -18.97 14.53 2.15
N LEU A 75 -20.18 13.99 2.01
CA LEU A 75 -20.91 13.92 0.74
C LEU A 75 -21.70 15.21 0.45
N LEU A 76 -22.06 15.96 1.49
CA LEU A 76 -22.90 17.17 1.44
C LEU A 76 -22.08 18.47 1.26
N THR A 77 -20.94 18.58 1.96
CA THR A 77 -20.08 19.78 1.99
C THR A 77 -18.86 19.66 1.07
N SER A 78 -18.68 18.52 0.41
CA SER A 78 -17.70 18.35 -0.67
C SER A 78 -17.99 19.35 -1.80
N GLU A 79 -16.97 20.10 -2.25
CA GLU A 79 -17.03 20.98 -3.43
C GLU A 79 -17.36 20.23 -4.74
N GLN A 80 -17.45 18.90 -4.69
CA GLN A 80 -17.97 18.04 -5.75
C GLN A 80 -19.17 17.27 -5.19
N HIS A 81 -20.36 17.83 -5.36
CA HIS A 81 -21.61 17.14 -5.09
C HIS A 81 -21.68 15.87 -5.96
N CYS A 82 -21.60 14.68 -5.36
CA CYS A 82 -21.74 13.42 -6.12
C CYS A 82 -23.09 13.35 -6.83
N SER A 83 -24.14 13.91 -6.21
CA SER A 83 -25.43 14.17 -6.84
C SER A 83 -25.90 15.56 -6.44
N SER A 84 -26.42 16.33 -7.41
CA SER A 84 -27.12 17.59 -7.11
C SER A 84 -28.40 17.36 -6.28
N SER A 85 -28.96 16.16 -6.30
CA SER A 85 -30.17 15.78 -5.55
C SER A 85 -29.87 15.29 -4.12
N LEU A 86 -28.62 15.00 -3.76
CA LEU A 86 -28.29 14.35 -2.48
C LEU A 86 -28.62 15.24 -1.28
N ALA A 87 -28.21 16.52 -1.35
CA ALA A 87 -28.48 17.47 -0.28
C ALA A 87 -29.98 17.65 -0.06
N PHE A 88 -30.72 17.89 -1.15
CA PHE A 88 -32.17 18.00 -1.12
C PHE A 88 -32.84 16.75 -0.52
N PHE A 89 -32.45 15.55 -0.98
CA PHE A 89 -33.01 14.29 -0.52
C PHE A 89 -32.73 14.02 0.96
N LEU A 90 -31.48 14.19 1.42
CA LEU A 90 -31.11 13.94 2.81
C LEU A 90 -31.76 14.96 3.75
N CYS A 91 -31.74 16.25 3.40
CA CYS A 91 -32.38 17.30 4.18
C CYS A 91 -33.88 17.03 4.33
N HIS A 92 -34.62 16.78 3.24
CA HIS A 92 -36.05 16.50 3.30
C HIS A 92 -36.41 15.16 3.96
N THR A 93 -35.47 14.20 4.05
CA THR A 93 -35.69 12.91 4.72
C THR A 93 -35.47 13.00 6.23
N TYR A 94 -34.39 13.66 6.65
CA TYR A 94 -34.03 13.83 8.06
C TYR A 94 -34.81 14.99 8.71
N LEU A 95 -35.24 15.98 7.92
CA LEU A 95 -35.93 17.19 8.35
C LEU A 95 -37.19 17.41 7.48
N PRO A 96 -38.24 16.60 7.68
CA PRO A 96 -39.43 16.69 6.86
C PRO A 96 -40.20 17.98 7.09
N ILE A 97 -40.62 18.62 6.00
CA ILE A 97 -41.45 19.84 6.04
C ILE A 97 -42.83 19.49 6.60
N CYS A 98 -43.31 20.33 7.51
CA CYS A 98 -44.65 20.27 8.05
C CYS A 98 -45.34 21.63 7.97
N ASN A 99 -46.66 21.62 7.77
CA ASN A 99 -47.49 22.81 7.82
C ASN A 99 -48.06 23.00 9.25
N PRO A 100 -47.77 24.11 9.95
CA PRO A 100 -48.32 24.35 11.29
C PRO A 100 -49.85 24.50 11.31
N GLU A 101 -50.49 24.79 10.16
CA GLU A 101 -51.96 24.87 10.06
C GLU A 101 -52.63 23.52 9.77
N ASP A 102 -51.89 22.53 9.29
CA ASP A 102 -52.37 21.18 9.02
C ASP A 102 -51.25 20.15 9.27
N GLU A 103 -51.12 19.74 10.54
CA GLU A 103 -50.08 18.81 11.01
C GLU A 103 -50.18 17.40 10.40
N ASN A 104 -51.27 17.11 9.67
CA ASN A 104 -51.47 15.83 8.99
C ASN A 104 -50.86 15.81 7.58
N VAL A 105 -50.43 16.96 7.06
CA VAL A 105 -49.84 17.10 5.73
C VAL A 105 -48.32 17.11 5.83
N ILE A 106 -47.71 15.97 5.50
CA ILE A 106 -46.26 15.78 5.48
C ILE A 106 -45.83 15.49 4.05
N ILE A 107 -44.92 16.31 3.52
CA ILE A 107 -44.42 16.15 2.15
C ILE A 107 -43.07 15.43 2.21
N LYS A 108 -43.03 14.21 1.69
CA LYS A 108 -41.82 13.40 1.55
C LYS A 108 -41.02 13.80 0.31
N PRO A 109 -39.70 13.61 0.25
CA PRO A 109 -38.98 13.72 -1.01
C PRO A 109 -39.45 12.66 -2.00
N CYS A 110 -39.48 13.01 -3.28
CA CYS A 110 -39.85 12.07 -4.34
C CYS A 110 -38.80 10.98 -4.50
N ARG A 111 -39.24 9.78 -4.89
CA ARG A 111 -38.38 8.63 -5.16
C ARG A 111 -37.31 8.91 -6.19
N ALA A 112 -37.60 9.74 -7.19
CA ALA A 112 -36.64 10.18 -8.21
C ALA A 112 -35.36 10.80 -7.59
N GLU A 113 -35.52 11.62 -6.54
CA GLU A 113 -34.38 12.28 -5.87
C GLU A 113 -33.53 11.26 -5.10
N CYS A 114 -34.17 10.24 -4.51
CA CYS A 114 -33.47 9.13 -3.87
C CYS A 114 -32.69 8.29 -4.89
N GLU A 115 -33.35 7.85 -5.97
CA GLU A 115 -32.74 6.98 -6.97
C GLU A 115 -31.56 7.69 -7.66
N MET A 116 -31.69 8.99 -7.95
CA MET A 116 -30.60 9.80 -8.51
C MET A 116 -29.42 9.96 -7.53
N SER A 117 -29.72 10.19 -6.25
CA SER A 117 -28.70 10.32 -5.21
C SER A 117 -27.97 9.01 -4.96
N ARG A 118 -28.71 7.91 -4.89
CA ARG A 118 -28.16 6.55 -4.76
C ARG A 118 -27.32 6.19 -5.98
N PHE A 119 -27.82 6.45 -7.19
CA PHE A 119 -27.12 6.13 -8.43
C PHE A 119 -25.74 6.80 -8.47
N ASN A 120 -25.68 8.12 -8.32
CA ASN A 120 -24.41 8.84 -8.47
C ASN A 120 -23.45 8.70 -7.28
N CYS A 121 -23.95 8.43 -6.07
CA CYS A 121 -23.13 8.42 -4.86
C CYS A 121 -22.79 7.01 -4.35
N SER A 122 -23.51 5.96 -4.77
CA SER A 122 -23.30 4.60 -4.24
C SER A 122 -21.90 4.04 -4.45
N SER A 123 -21.29 4.28 -5.63
CA SER A 123 -19.92 3.86 -5.94
C SER A 123 -18.89 4.50 -5.01
N LEU A 124 -19.07 5.79 -4.72
CA LEU A 124 -18.24 6.54 -3.77
C LEU A 124 -18.42 6.03 -2.34
N MET A 125 -19.65 5.71 -1.92
CA MET A 125 -19.91 5.21 -0.57
C MET A 125 -19.34 3.78 -0.37
N VAL A 126 -19.50 2.89 -1.37
CA VAL A 126 -18.94 1.53 -1.35
C VAL A 126 -17.40 1.56 -1.33
N HIS A 127 -16.76 2.50 -2.03
CA HIS A 127 -15.30 2.68 -1.98
C HIS A 127 -14.79 2.94 -0.55
N TYR A 128 -15.57 3.66 0.26
CA TYR A 128 -15.26 3.90 1.67
C TYR A 128 -15.82 2.83 2.62
N SER A 129 -16.30 1.69 2.11
CA SER A 129 -16.90 0.59 2.89
C SER A 129 -18.21 0.95 3.62
N TYR A 130 -18.95 1.92 3.09
CA TYR A 130 -20.28 2.30 3.58
C TYR A 130 -21.30 2.06 2.46
N PRO A 131 -21.99 0.92 2.36
CA PRO A 131 -23.02 0.74 1.33
C PRO A 131 -24.21 1.69 1.56
N TRP A 132 -25.02 1.92 0.53
CA TRP A 132 -26.25 2.70 0.66
C TRP A 132 -27.14 2.08 1.74
N PRO A 133 -27.48 2.82 2.82
CA PRO A 133 -28.08 2.22 3.99
C PRO A 133 -29.56 1.89 3.75
N GLU A 134 -30.01 0.77 4.32
CA GLU A 134 -31.40 0.30 4.22
C GLU A 134 -32.41 1.32 4.79
N ILE A 135 -31.98 2.11 5.78
CA ILE A 135 -32.81 3.17 6.35
C ILE A 135 -33.23 4.19 5.28
N LEU A 136 -32.40 4.42 4.26
CA LEU A 136 -32.64 5.30 3.10
C LEU A 136 -33.04 4.55 1.83
N SER A 137 -33.60 3.34 1.92
CA SER A 137 -34.06 2.60 0.74
C SER A 137 -35.09 3.41 -0.07
N CYS A 138 -34.84 3.54 -1.38
CA CYS A 138 -35.68 4.34 -2.27
C CYS A 138 -37.11 3.79 -2.45
N ASP A 139 -37.34 2.53 -2.09
CA ASP A 139 -38.67 1.91 -2.10
C ASP A 139 -39.63 2.52 -1.07
N LYS A 140 -39.12 3.23 -0.07
CA LYS A 140 -39.92 3.90 0.97
C LYS A 140 -40.56 5.22 0.49
N PHE A 141 -40.23 5.68 -0.71
CA PHE A 141 -40.67 6.98 -1.26
C PHE A 141 -41.58 6.81 -2.49
N ASN A 142 -42.45 7.79 -2.70
CA ASN A 142 -43.42 7.79 -3.81
C ASN A 142 -42.86 8.53 -5.03
N TRP A 143 -43.32 8.15 -6.23
CA TRP A 143 -43.08 8.92 -7.46
C TRP A 143 -43.99 10.15 -7.53
N PHE A 144 -43.58 11.18 -8.29
CA PHE A 144 -44.43 12.34 -8.55
C PHE A 144 -45.64 11.90 -9.38
N THR A 145 -46.86 12.07 -8.83
CA THR A 145 -48.10 11.76 -9.54
C THR A 145 -48.61 12.98 -10.29
N GLU A 146 -48.86 12.86 -11.60
CA GLU A 146 -49.74 13.80 -12.29
C GLU A 146 -51.14 13.73 -11.63
N HIS A 147 -51.71 14.88 -11.34
CA HIS A 147 -53.04 14.98 -10.76
C HIS A 147 -54.06 14.43 -11.77
N ASP A 148 -54.72 13.32 -11.46
CA ASP A 148 -55.92 12.91 -12.19
C ASP A 148 -57.02 13.97 -11.92
N PRO A 149 -57.56 14.64 -12.95
CA PRO A 149 -58.59 15.66 -12.76
C PRO A 149 -59.91 15.10 -12.19
N ASN A 150 -60.07 13.77 -12.11
CA ASN A 150 -61.30 13.11 -11.63
C ASN A 150 -61.20 12.47 -10.24
N GLU A 151 -60.03 12.49 -9.58
CA GLU A 151 -59.91 12.09 -8.16
C GLU A 151 -59.60 13.32 -7.29
N PRO A 152 -60.25 13.50 -6.12
CA PRO A 152 -59.81 14.49 -5.16
C PRO A 152 -58.36 14.16 -4.78
N ALA A 153 -57.43 15.11 -4.98
CA ALA A 153 -56.03 14.94 -4.63
C ALA A 153 -55.94 14.48 -3.18
N SER A 154 -55.67 13.19 -2.96
CA SER A 154 -55.22 12.77 -1.65
C SER A 154 -53.87 13.44 -1.44
N ILE A 155 -53.83 14.44 -0.57
CA ILE A 155 -52.62 15.18 -0.21
C ILE A 155 -51.49 14.21 0.23
N SER A 156 -51.84 12.98 0.64
CA SER A 156 -50.88 11.91 0.98
C SER A 156 -50.07 11.32 -0.19
N LYS A 157 -50.36 11.69 -1.44
CA LYS A 157 -49.60 11.23 -2.63
C LYS A 157 -48.61 12.27 -3.18
N VAL A 158 -48.56 13.47 -2.60
CA VAL A 158 -47.68 14.55 -3.07
C VAL A 158 -46.27 14.38 -2.46
N CYS A 159 -45.24 14.52 -3.29
CA CYS A 159 -43.84 14.49 -2.87
C CYS A 159 -43.09 15.73 -3.37
N ALA A 160 -42.03 16.11 -2.66
CA ALA A 160 -41.15 17.23 -2.99
C ALA A 160 -40.00 16.74 -3.88
N GLY A 161 -39.82 17.37 -5.05
CA GLY A 161 -38.80 17.00 -6.03
C GLY A 161 -39.13 17.59 -7.39
N ASN A 162 -38.33 17.28 -8.40
CA ASN A 162 -38.58 17.81 -9.74
C ASN A 162 -39.88 17.21 -10.35
N PRO A 163 -40.89 18.04 -10.68
CA PRO A 163 -42.20 17.56 -11.16
C PRO A 163 -42.13 16.88 -12.54
N THR A 164 -41.04 17.04 -13.29
CA THR A 164 -40.85 16.34 -14.58
C THR A 164 -40.53 14.85 -14.41
N TYR A 165 -40.13 14.41 -13.21
CA TYR A 165 -39.70 13.03 -12.93
C TYR A 165 -40.86 12.15 -12.44
N THR A 166 -41.82 11.92 -13.34
CA THR A 166 -42.85 10.88 -13.14
C THR A 166 -42.23 9.49 -13.33
N LYS A 167 -42.86 8.44 -12.78
CA LYS A 167 -42.37 7.05 -12.89
C LYS A 167 -42.09 6.64 -14.35
N ASP A 168 -43.00 6.99 -15.26
CA ASP A 168 -42.93 6.58 -16.67
C ASP A 168 -41.90 7.38 -17.48
N ASN A 169 -41.62 8.62 -17.09
CA ASN A 169 -40.67 9.48 -17.78
C ASN A 169 -39.26 9.39 -17.20
N PHE A 170 -39.13 9.24 -15.89
CA PHE A 170 -37.83 9.14 -15.22
C PHE A 170 -37.02 7.96 -15.76
N PHE A 171 -37.63 6.79 -15.86
CA PHE A 171 -36.97 5.58 -16.36
C PHE A 171 -36.68 5.62 -17.87
N LYS A 172 -37.40 6.45 -18.64
CA LYS A 172 -37.07 6.71 -20.05
C LYS A 172 -35.93 7.69 -20.20
N MET A 173 -35.83 8.69 -19.32
CA MET A 173 -34.73 9.67 -19.32
C MET A 173 -33.45 9.10 -18.71
N PHE A 174 -33.57 8.17 -17.77
CA PHE A 174 -32.47 7.54 -17.05
C PHE A 174 -32.60 6.00 -17.11
N PRO A 175 -32.46 5.39 -18.30
CA PRO A 175 -32.49 3.93 -18.45
C PRO A 175 -31.35 3.24 -17.67
N GLU A 176 -30.31 4.01 -17.30
CA GLU A 176 -29.20 3.60 -16.44
C GLU A 176 -29.60 3.13 -15.05
N VAL A 177 -30.70 3.66 -14.54
CA VAL A 177 -31.23 3.34 -13.22
C VAL A 177 -32.07 2.04 -13.26
N VAL A 178 -32.60 1.65 -14.43
CA VAL A 178 -33.57 0.54 -14.60
C VAL A 178 -32.90 -0.78 -14.95
N ASN A 179 -31.91 -0.78 -15.84
CA ASN A 179 -31.34 -2.01 -16.42
C ASN A 179 -30.39 -2.77 -15.48
N GLY A 180 -30.32 -2.41 -14.19
CA GLY A 180 -29.72 -3.27 -13.18
C GLY A 180 -28.22 -3.55 -13.36
N THR A 181 -27.42 -2.61 -13.86
CA THR A 181 -25.96 -2.64 -13.66
C THR A 181 -25.56 -2.42 -12.20
N TYR A 182 -26.55 -2.27 -11.31
CA TYR A 182 -26.43 -2.42 -9.87
C TYR A 182 -26.43 -3.91 -9.49
N GLN A 183 -25.25 -4.45 -9.17
CA GLN A 183 -25.19 -5.68 -8.39
C GLN A 183 -25.82 -5.44 -7.02
N HIS A 184 -26.95 -6.10 -6.75
CA HIS A 184 -27.45 -6.29 -5.40
C HIS A 184 -26.39 -7.09 -4.63
N TYR A 185 -25.75 -6.49 -3.63
CA TYR A 185 -24.89 -7.24 -2.71
C TYR A 185 -25.79 -8.08 -1.80
N ASP A 186 -25.92 -9.37 -2.13
CA ASP A 186 -26.53 -10.40 -1.29
C ASP A 186 -25.39 -11.03 -0.44
N PRO A 187 -25.40 -10.88 0.90
CA PRO A 187 -24.30 -11.33 1.76
C PRO A 187 -24.03 -12.85 1.76
N ASP A 188 -24.98 -13.67 1.27
CA ASP A 188 -24.97 -15.12 1.49
C ASP A 188 -24.70 -16.00 0.24
N LYS A 189 -24.30 -15.41 -0.90
CA LYS A 189 -23.93 -16.18 -2.11
C LYS A 189 -22.60 -15.76 -2.75
N PRO A 190 -21.62 -16.68 -2.88
CA PRO A 190 -20.42 -16.42 -3.68
C PRO A 190 -20.79 -16.61 -5.16
N THR A 191 -21.04 -15.52 -5.87
CA THR A 191 -21.28 -15.57 -7.32
C THR A 191 -20.08 -14.96 -8.04
N GLU A 192 -19.43 -15.77 -8.88
CA GLU A 192 -18.40 -15.32 -9.82
C GLU A 192 -18.95 -14.17 -10.68
N LEU A 193 -18.23 -13.06 -10.66
CA LEU A 193 -18.53 -11.84 -11.41
C LEU A 193 -18.39 -12.13 -12.92
N LYS A 194 -19.49 -12.46 -13.61
CA LYS A 194 -19.52 -12.35 -15.07
C LYS A 194 -19.71 -10.87 -15.41
N THR A 195 -18.72 -10.28 -16.06
CA THR A 195 -18.77 -8.90 -16.55
C THR A 195 -19.88 -8.74 -17.59
N PRO A 196 -20.70 -7.68 -17.52
CA PRO A 196 -21.69 -7.38 -18.56
C PRO A 196 -20.96 -6.98 -19.85
N ASP A 197 -21.40 -7.54 -20.98
CA ASP A 197 -21.02 -7.06 -22.30
C ASP A 197 -21.43 -5.59 -22.45
N SER A 198 -20.47 -4.81 -22.96
CA SER A 198 -20.65 -3.42 -23.38
C SER A 198 -21.70 -3.28 -24.46
N ASP A 199 -22.55 -2.26 -24.35
CA ASP A 199 -22.69 -1.24 -25.40
C ASP A 199 -23.72 -0.12 -25.08
N ASP A 200 -24.40 -0.11 -23.92
CA ASP A 200 -25.59 0.77 -23.75
C ASP A 200 -25.52 1.88 -22.67
N TYR A 201 -24.33 2.34 -22.28
CA TYR A 201 -24.21 3.59 -21.52
C TYR A 201 -23.20 4.52 -22.16
N GLY A 202 -23.67 5.74 -22.48
CA GLY A 202 -22.89 6.84 -23.04
C GLY A 202 -21.80 7.41 -22.12
N PHE A 203 -21.33 6.63 -21.15
CA PHE A 203 -19.98 6.79 -20.62
C PHE A 203 -19.03 6.23 -21.68
N ASN A 204 -18.44 7.15 -22.45
CA ASN A 204 -17.34 6.83 -23.33
C ASN A 204 -16.32 6.03 -22.48
N ARG A 205 -16.11 4.75 -22.83
CA ARG A 205 -15.28 3.74 -22.15
C ARG A 205 -13.79 4.07 -22.15
N SER A 206 -13.49 5.35 -22.33
CA SER A 206 -12.28 5.97 -22.77
C SER A 206 -11.85 7.07 -21.81
N ASN A 207 -12.32 7.10 -20.56
CA ASN A 207 -11.75 7.95 -19.51
C ASN A 207 -11.72 7.24 -18.16
N CYS A 208 -10.51 7.08 -17.62
CA CYS A 208 -10.28 6.55 -16.29
C CYS A 208 -11.04 7.33 -15.22
N PRO A 209 -11.79 6.64 -14.34
CA PRO A 209 -12.62 7.29 -13.33
C PRO A 209 -11.78 8.00 -12.26
N THR A 210 -10.52 7.57 -12.11
CA THR A 210 -9.60 8.14 -11.12
C THR A 210 -8.62 9.10 -11.77
N ILE A 211 -8.63 10.28 -11.21
CA ILE A 211 -7.70 11.36 -11.41
C ILE A 211 -6.21 10.92 -11.34
N GLY A 212 -5.44 11.21 -12.39
CA GLY A 212 -4.00 10.87 -12.51
C GLY A 212 -3.73 9.54 -13.21
N LEU A 213 -4.78 8.75 -13.43
CA LEU A 213 -4.75 7.59 -14.31
C LEU A 213 -5.10 8.01 -15.74
N VAL A 214 -4.44 7.40 -16.71
CA VAL A 214 -4.71 7.54 -18.14
C VAL A 214 -5.23 6.20 -18.64
N ASN A 215 -6.17 6.22 -19.58
CA ASN A 215 -6.64 4.97 -20.20
C ASN A 215 -5.44 4.29 -20.78
N ALA A 216 -5.23 3.06 -20.37
CA ALA A 216 -4.16 2.25 -20.83
C ALA A 216 -4.73 1.06 -21.59
N ASP A 217 -4.37 0.92 -22.86
CA ASP A 217 -4.90 -0.13 -23.74
C ASP A 217 -4.46 -1.54 -23.26
N LYS A 218 -3.50 -1.60 -22.34
CA LYS A 218 -3.00 -2.81 -21.69
C LYS A 218 -3.67 -2.99 -20.32
N LYS A 219 -3.82 -4.22 -19.83
CA LYS A 219 -4.45 -4.52 -18.53
C LYS A 219 -3.60 -4.01 -17.36
N PHE A 220 -3.77 -2.73 -17.00
CA PHE A 220 -3.16 -2.14 -15.80
C PHE A 220 -4.04 -2.36 -14.54
N ASN A 221 -5.36 -2.47 -14.72
CA ASN A 221 -6.38 -2.82 -13.71
C ASN A 221 -7.66 -3.27 -14.44
N ASP A 222 -8.68 -3.76 -13.72
CA ASP A 222 -10.00 -4.14 -14.29
C ASP A 222 -10.68 -3.00 -15.08
N PHE A 223 -10.21 -1.77 -14.92
CA PHE A 223 -10.69 -0.56 -15.59
C PHE A 223 -9.75 0.00 -16.67
N ASN A 224 -8.68 -0.71 -17.07
CA ASN A 224 -7.72 -0.28 -18.11
C ASN A 224 -7.12 1.11 -17.84
N CYS A 225 -6.57 1.32 -16.63
CA CYS A 225 -6.12 2.62 -16.16
C CYS A 225 -4.72 2.54 -15.53
N GLY A 226 -3.78 3.38 -15.98
CA GLY A 226 -2.40 3.43 -15.49
C GLY A 226 -1.96 4.82 -15.02
N LEU A 227 -1.09 4.89 -14.01
CA LEU A 227 -0.62 6.17 -13.45
C LEU A 227 0.27 6.92 -14.46
N LYS A 228 0.02 8.22 -14.68
CA LYS A 228 0.87 9.05 -15.55
C LYS A 228 2.29 9.14 -14.97
N CYS A 229 3.30 8.84 -15.81
CA CYS A 229 4.72 8.92 -15.47
C CYS A 229 5.12 10.30 -14.93
N ASP A 230 4.56 11.35 -15.52
CA ASP A 230 4.82 12.74 -15.17
C ASP A 230 4.03 13.30 -13.96
N SER A 231 3.30 12.44 -13.24
CA SER A 231 2.56 12.86 -12.05
C SER A 231 3.48 13.20 -10.87
N ASN A 232 3.06 14.17 -10.05
CA ASN A 232 3.70 14.49 -8.76
C ASN A 232 3.24 13.54 -7.63
N TYR A 233 2.72 12.34 -7.97
CA TYR A 233 2.20 11.36 -7.03
C TYR A 233 3.19 11.01 -5.92
N PHE A 234 4.47 10.94 -6.27
CA PHE A 234 5.55 10.62 -5.35
C PHE A 234 6.34 11.85 -4.88
N GLY A 235 5.85 13.06 -5.15
CA GLY A 235 6.46 14.33 -4.73
C GLY A 235 7.00 15.18 -5.90
N PRO A 236 7.57 16.37 -5.59
CA PRO A 236 8.06 17.30 -6.59
C PRO A 236 9.23 16.75 -7.43
N ARG A 237 9.33 17.16 -8.70
CA ARG A 237 10.46 16.85 -9.62
C ARG A 237 11.85 17.18 -9.03
N GLY A 238 11.95 18.16 -8.13
CA GLY A 238 13.20 18.48 -7.43
C GLY A 238 13.68 17.33 -6.53
N ASN A 239 12.74 16.66 -5.84
CA ASN A 239 13.03 15.58 -4.91
C ASN A 239 13.46 14.30 -5.65
N THR A 240 12.92 14.04 -6.84
CA THR A 240 13.33 12.89 -7.65
C THR A 240 14.78 13.02 -8.10
N ASN A 241 15.25 14.22 -8.47
CA ASN A 241 16.63 14.42 -8.88
C ASN A 241 17.62 14.20 -7.72
N ILE A 242 17.28 14.65 -6.51
CA ILE A 242 18.10 14.41 -5.31
C ILE A 242 18.25 12.90 -5.07
N LEU A 243 17.14 12.17 -5.16
CA LEU A 243 17.11 10.73 -4.91
C LEU A 243 17.86 9.93 -5.99
N LYS A 244 17.71 10.31 -7.27
CA LYS A 244 18.48 9.73 -8.39
C LYS A 244 19.99 9.92 -8.21
N HIS A 245 20.44 11.11 -7.79
CA HIS A 245 21.86 11.35 -7.51
C HIS A 245 22.33 10.59 -6.26
N TRP A 246 21.48 10.50 -5.23
CA TRP A 246 21.78 9.75 -4.01
C TRP A 246 22.03 8.26 -4.31
N THR A 247 21.13 7.62 -5.06
CA THR A 247 21.28 6.21 -5.44
C THR A 247 22.46 5.98 -6.38
N LEU A 248 22.81 6.94 -7.25
CA LEU A 248 24.02 6.86 -8.06
C LEU A 248 25.30 6.88 -7.21
N VAL A 249 25.42 7.82 -6.26
CA VAL A 249 26.62 7.96 -5.43
C VAL A 249 26.84 6.70 -4.58
N TRP A 250 25.81 6.28 -3.84
CA TRP A 250 25.91 5.09 -2.99
C TRP A 250 25.99 3.80 -3.80
N GLY A 251 25.31 3.73 -4.95
CA GLY A 251 25.37 2.61 -5.89
C GLY A 251 26.77 2.47 -6.48
N GLY A 252 27.37 3.57 -6.94
CA GLY A 252 28.74 3.60 -7.47
C GLY A 252 29.78 3.20 -6.42
N LEU A 253 29.70 3.74 -5.20
CA LEU A 253 30.59 3.36 -4.10
C LEU A 253 30.45 1.87 -3.75
N CYS A 254 29.21 1.37 -3.66
CA CYS A 254 28.93 -0.04 -3.41
C CYS A 254 29.48 -0.93 -4.53
N CYS A 255 29.28 -0.55 -5.79
CA CYS A 255 29.77 -1.27 -6.97
C CYS A 255 31.30 -1.38 -6.94
N LEU A 256 32.02 -0.28 -6.71
CA LEU A 256 33.48 -0.28 -6.64
C LEU A 256 34.01 -1.13 -5.47
N ALA A 257 33.42 -0.98 -4.28
CA ALA A 257 33.83 -1.71 -3.09
C ALA A 257 33.60 -3.22 -3.21
N THR A 258 32.46 -3.63 -3.77
CA THR A 258 32.12 -5.04 -3.97
C THR A 258 32.89 -5.65 -5.13
N LEU A 259 33.10 -4.91 -6.23
CA LEU A 259 33.95 -5.34 -7.35
C LEU A 259 35.38 -5.62 -6.88
N PHE A 260 35.95 -4.73 -6.05
CA PHE A 260 37.27 -4.95 -5.46
C PHE A 260 37.34 -6.24 -4.62
N THR A 261 36.30 -6.51 -3.81
CA THR A 261 36.16 -7.74 -3.03
C THR A 261 36.11 -8.99 -3.92
N VAL A 262 35.27 -8.97 -4.95
CA VAL A 262 35.11 -10.09 -5.89
C VAL A 262 36.40 -10.34 -6.67
N MET A 263 37.06 -9.29 -7.17
CA MET A 263 38.34 -9.42 -7.86
C MET A 263 39.42 -9.99 -6.94
N THR A 264 39.49 -9.53 -5.68
CA THR A 264 40.43 -10.08 -4.70
C THR A 264 40.20 -11.57 -4.47
N PHE A 265 38.95 -12.02 -4.45
CA PHE A 265 38.63 -13.45 -4.34
C PHE A 265 39.04 -14.23 -5.59
N ILE A 266 38.80 -13.70 -6.80
CA ILE A 266 39.18 -14.36 -8.06
C ILE A 266 40.69 -14.57 -8.13
N PHE A 267 41.49 -13.60 -7.69
CA PHE A 267 42.95 -13.71 -7.68
C PHE A 267 43.49 -14.71 -6.66
N ASP A 268 42.84 -14.88 -5.51
CA ASP A 268 43.30 -15.75 -4.42
C ASP A 268 42.14 -16.53 -3.78
N GLN A 269 41.59 -17.48 -4.53
CA GLN A 269 40.46 -18.29 -4.09
C GLN A 269 40.80 -19.20 -2.89
N GLN A 270 42.05 -19.65 -2.80
CA GLN A 270 42.54 -20.57 -1.77
C GLN A 270 42.55 -19.93 -0.36
N ARG A 271 42.65 -18.60 -0.31
CA ARG A 271 42.65 -17.81 0.92
C ARG A 271 41.30 -17.79 1.63
N PHE A 272 40.19 -17.80 0.89
CA PHE A 272 38.84 -17.61 1.44
C PHE A 272 38.11 -18.95 1.57
N ARG A 273 38.27 -19.57 2.74
CA ARG A 273 37.61 -20.84 3.08
C ARG A 273 36.26 -20.56 3.77
N TYR A 274 35.37 -21.56 3.83
CA TYR A 274 34.20 -21.44 4.70
C TYR A 274 34.66 -21.29 6.16
N PRO A 275 34.03 -20.43 6.97
CA PRO A 275 32.80 -19.65 6.72
C PRO A 275 32.95 -18.32 5.96
N GLU A 276 34.18 -17.76 5.81
CA GLU A 276 34.41 -16.44 5.16
C GLU A 276 33.88 -16.36 3.73
N ARG A 277 33.85 -17.49 3.01
CA ARG A 277 33.36 -17.58 1.63
C ARG A 277 31.92 -17.07 1.45
N ALA A 278 31.07 -17.14 2.49
CA ALA A 278 29.72 -16.58 2.44
C ALA A 278 29.71 -15.05 2.29
N ILE A 279 30.69 -14.34 2.87
CA ILE A 279 30.85 -12.88 2.74
C ILE A 279 31.13 -12.50 1.28
N ILE A 280 31.94 -13.32 0.58
CA ILE A 280 32.24 -13.10 -0.84
C ILE A 280 30.98 -13.23 -1.70
N PHE A 281 30.15 -14.25 -1.48
CA PHE A 281 28.91 -14.39 -2.22
C PHE A 281 27.90 -13.28 -1.89
N SER A 282 27.87 -12.78 -0.66
CA SER A 282 27.12 -11.57 -0.33
C SER A 282 27.64 -10.35 -1.10
N ALA A 283 28.97 -10.19 -1.24
CA ALA A 283 29.54 -9.12 -2.06
C ALA A 283 29.17 -9.26 -3.55
N VAL A 284 29.10 -10.48 -4.10
CA VAL A 284 28.59 -10.74 -5.46
C VAL A 284 27.14 -10.27 -5.58
N CYS A 285 26.28 -10.56 -4.59
CA CYS A 285 24.91 -10.06 -4.59
C CYS A 285 24.85 -8.53 -4.59
N TYR A 286 25.59 -7.87 -3.71
CA TYR A 286 25.60 -6.40 -3.63
C TYR A 286 26.22 -5.73 -4.85
N PHE A 287 27.15 -6.38 -5.55
CA PHE A 287 27.63 -5.91 -6.86
C PHE A 287 26.46 -5.82 -7.84
N PHE A 288 25.67 -6.88 -8.02
CA PHE A 288 24.52 -6.85 -8.93
C PHE A 288 23.40 -5.90 -8.48
N ILE A 289 23.10 -5.83 -7.17
CA ILE A 289 22.16 -4.84 -6.64
C ILE A 289 22.61 -3.42 -7.01
N SER A 290 23.89 -3.11 -6.82
CA SER A 290 24.45 -1.79 -7.13
C SER A 290 24.40 -1.46 -8.62
N VAL A 291 24.64 -2.44 -9.49
CA VAL A 291 24.46 -2.29 -10.95
C VAL A 291 23.00 -1.96 -11.26
N GLY A 292 22.04 -2.60 -10.61
CA GLY A 292 20.61 -2.30 -10.78
C GLY A 292 20.26 -0.83 -10.48
N PHE A 293 20.79 -0.26 -9.40
CA PHE A 293 20.62 1.17 -9.08
C PHE A 293 21.31 2.10 -10.08
N VAL A 294 22.53 1.75 -10.51
CA VAL A 294 23.29 2.53 -11.50
C VAL A 294 22.58 2.54 -12.86
N LEU A 295 22.00 1.41 -13.29
CA LEU A 295 21.19 1.33 -14.50
C LEU A 295 19.98 2.27 -14.44
N GLY A 296 19.31 2.37 -13.29
CA GLY A 296 18.17 3.28 -13.09
C GLY A 296 18.52 4.75 -13.34
N TYR A 297 19.73 5.16 -12.96
CA TYR A 297 20.22 6.52 -13.24
C TYR A 297 20.46 6.76 -14.73
N PHE A 298 21.14 5.83 -15.42
CA PHE A 298 21.52 6.01 -16.82
C PHE A 298 20.35 5.89 -17.81
N PHE A 299 19.39 5.00 -17.54
CA PHE A 299 18.23 4.82 -18.40
C PHE A 299 17.09 5.80 -18.07
N ASP A 300 17.18 6.49 -16.93
CA ASP A 300 16.25 7.50 -16.46
C ASP A 300 14.78 7.03 -16.52
N ASP A 301 13.85 7.93 -16.87
CA ASP A 301 12.41 7.63 -16.94
C ASP A 301 12.08 6.53 -17.98
N LYS A 302 12.99 6.17 -18.90
CA LYS A 302 12.75 5.14 -19.94
C LYS A 302 12.63 3.73 -19.37
N ILE A 303 13.23 3.46 -18.20
CA ILE A 303 13.16 2.13 -17.57
C ILE A 303 11.83 1.91 -16.86
N VAL A 304 11.27 2.98 -16.28
CA VAL A 304 10.06 2.94 -15.46
C VAL A 304 8.79 3.33 -16.21
N CYS A 305 8.91 4.02 -17.35
CA CYS A 305 7.76 4.54 -18.10
C CYS A 305 7.62 3.89 -19.48
N GLU A 306 6.37 3.73 -19.92
CA GLU A 306 5.99 3.17 -21.21
C GLU A 306 5.12 4.15 -21.98
N ASN A 307 5.22 4.12 -23.32
CA ASN A 307 4.27 4.80 -24.16
C ASN A 307 3.03 3.92 -24.39
N ASN A 308 1.86 4.45 -24.06
CA ASN A 308 0.58 3.78 -24.20
C ASN A 308 -0.13 4.18 -25.50
N GLY A 309 0.52 3.99 -26.66
CA GLY A 309 -0.11 4.23 -27.97
C GLY A 309 -0.49 5.68 -28.28
N GLY A 310 -0.06 6.66 -27.48
CA GLY A 310 -0.40 8.09 -27.61
C GLY A 310 0.77 9.03 -27.25
N ASN A 311 0.47 10.25 -26.81
CA ASN A 311 1.47 11.23 -26.32
C ASN A 311 1.69 11.15 -24.79
N THR A 312 1.08 10.17 -24.11
CA THR A 312 1.09 10.05 -22.65
C THR A 312 1.95 8.88 -22.20
N LEU A 313 3.00 9.20 -21.41
CA LEU A 313 3.82 8.20 -20.74
C LEU A 313 3.12 7.74 -19.46
N VAL A 314 2.94 6.42 -19.33
CA VAL A 314 2.39 5.77 -18.14
C VAL A 314 3.50 5.04 -17.38
N MET A 315 3.39 4.96 -16.06
CA MET A 315 4.28 4.12 -15.26
C MET A 315 4.02 2.66 -15.58
N ARG A 316 5.07 1.87 -15.71
CA ARG A 316 4.98 0.45 -16.04
C ARG A 316 4.41 -0.35 -14.86
N GLN A 317 3.41 -1.18 -15.15
CA GLN A 317 2.81 -2.15 -14.22
C GLN A 317 2.75 -3.50 -14.95
N GLY A 318 3.25 -4.55 -14.30
CA GLY A 318 3.21 -5.89 -14.86
C GLY A 318 3.97 -6.09 -16.18
N SER A 319 3.58 -7.13 -16.90
CA SER A 319 4.20 -7.55 -18.17
C SER A 319 3.56 -6.84 -19.36
N SER A 320 4.16 -5.72 -19.76
CA SER A 320 3.81 -5.10 -21.03
C SER A 320 4.34 -5.93 -22.21
N GLU A 321 3.45 -6.41 -23.09
CA GLU A 321 3.83 -7.18 -24.29
C GLU A 321 4.78 -6.42 -25.25
N ASP A 322 4.85 -5.08 -25.16
CA ASP A 322 5.71 -4.23 -26.00
C ASP A 322 6.55 -3.22 -25.21
N GLY A 323 7.31 -3.67 -24.22
CA GLY A 323 8.37 -2.80 -23.71
C GLY A 323 9.46 -3.47 -22.87
N PRO A 324 10.56 -2.73 -22.64
CA PRO A 324 11.89 -3.30 -22.63
C PRO A 324 12.10 -4.19 -21.41
N TYR A 325 12.57 -5.41 -21.69
CA TYR A 325 13.24 -6.36 -20.78
C TYR A 325 14.14 -5.73 -19.70
N LEU A 326 14.54 -4.45 -19.86
CA LEU A 326 15.30 -3.65 -18.92
C LEU A 326 14.63 -3.48 -17.55
N CYS A 327 13.31 -3.25 -17.47
CA CYS A 327 12.62 -3.07 -16.17
C CYS A 327 12.61 -4.39 -15.38
N PHE A 328 12.24 -5.48 -16.05
CA PHE A 328 12.32 -6.85 -15.49
C PHE A 328 13.75 -7.22 -15.10
N PHE A 329 14.72 -6.92 -15.96
CA PHE A 329 16.12 -7.18 -15.70
C PHE A 329 16.66 -6.37 -14.51
N GLN A 330 16.24 -5.10 -14.36
CA GLN A 330 16.59 -4.30 -13.20
C GLN A 330 15.96 -4.86 -11.91
N SER A 331 14.69 -5.25 -11.97
CA SER A 331 14.03 -5.91 -10.84
C SER A 331 14.72 -7.22 -10.47
N PHE A 332 15.16 -8.02 -11.46
CA PHE A 332 15.99 -9.20 -11.21
C PHE A 332 17.29 -8.82 -10.49
N LEU A 333 18.04 -7.84 -10.98
CA LEU A 333 19.29 -7.40 -10.35
C LEU A 333 19.12 -6.94 -8.89
N ILE A 334 18.04 -6.23 -8.59
CA ILE A 334 17.79 -5.68 -7.25
C ILE A 334 17.14 -6.74 -6.35
N TYR A 335 15.96 -7.26 -6.71
CA TYR A 335 15.16 -8.13 -5.84
C TYR A 335 15.76 -9.52 -5.64
N TYR A 336 16.16 -10.21 -6.72
CA TYR A 336 16.68 -11.58 -6.62
C TYR A 336 17.96 -11.62 -5.77
N PHE A 337 18.89 -10.72 -6.06
CA PHE A 337 20.16 -10.66 -5.32
C PHE A 337 20.00 -10.11 -3.91
N MET A 338 19.00 -9.28 -3.62
CA MET A 338 18.66 -8.88 -2.25
C MET A 338 18.24 -10.09 -1.41
N LEU A 339 17.31 -10.92 -1.91
CA LEU A 339 16.90 -12.14 -1.22
C LEU A 339 18.08 -13.12 -1.06
N ALA A 340 18.87 -13.31 -2.11
CA ALA A 340 20.06 -14.16 -2.06
C ALA A 340 21.07 -13.66 -1.02
N SER A 341 21.27 -12.33 -0.89
CA SER A 341 22.14 -11.76 0.13
C SER A 341 21.67 -12.07 1.55
N PHE A 342 20.36 -11.95 1.83
CA PHE A 342 19.81 -12.32 3.14
C PHE A 342 20.06 -13.80 3.45
N LEU A 343 19.90 -14.70 2.47
CA LEU A 343 20.21 -16.12 2.65
C LEU A 343 21.71 -16.37 2.87
N TRP A 344 22.58 -15.67 2.15
CA TRP A 344 24.03 -15.77 2.39
C TRP A 344 24.42 -15.27 3.79
N TRP A 345 23.72 -14.27 4.31
CA TRP A 345 23.88 -13.84 5.70
C TRP A 345 23.38 -14.90 6.69
N VAL A 346 22.26 -15.58 6.44
CA VAL A 346 21.82 -16.74 7.24
C VAL A 346 22.87 -17.85 7.22
N ILE A 347 23.40 -18.19 6.05
CA ILE A 347 24.45 -19.21 5.88
C ILE A 347 25.73 -18.81 6.61
N LEU A 348 26.11 -17.53 6.59
CA LEU A 348 27.25 -17.02 7.35
C LEU A 348 27.07 -17.28 8.85
N ASN A 349 25.91 -16.90 9.41
CA ASN A 349 25.64 -17.09 10.83
C ASN A 349 25.52 -18.57 11.22
N LEU A 350 24.89 -19.39 10.36
CA LEU A 350 24.82 -20.83 10.54
C LEU A 350 26.23 -21.45 10.57
N THR A 351 27.05 -21.19 9.55
CA THR A 351 28.39 -21.77 9.46
C THR A 351 29.32 -21.26 10.55
N TRP A 352 29.13 -20.01 10.99
CA TRP A 352 29.82 -19.45 12.14
C TRP A 352 29.41 -20.15 13.45
N PHE A 353 28.12 -20.39 13.67
CA PHE A 353 27.64 -21.20 14.80
C PHE A 353 28.16 -22.64 14.75
N LEU A 354 28.16 -23.30 13.60
CA LEU A 354 28.70 -24.66 13.46
C LEU A 354 30.19 -24.71 13.80
N ALA A 355 30.97 -23.71 13.38
CA ALA A 355 32.38 -23.58 13.72
C ALA A 355 32.58 -23.31 15.23
N ALA A 356 31.80 -22.40 15.82
CA ALA A 356 31.93 -22.01 17.22
C ALA A 356 31.40 -23.06 18.20
N GLY A 357 30.17 -23.53 18.00
CA GLY A 357 29.44 -24.34 18.96
C GLY A 357 29.60 -25.83 18.77
N LEU A 358 29.60 -26.27 17.52
CA LEU A 358 29.77 -27.69 17.21
C LEU A 358 31.22 -28.05 16.89
N LYS A 359 32.14 -27.08 16.96
CA LYS A 359 33.58 -27.25 16.68
C LYS A 359 33.85 -27.85 15.28
N TRP A 360 32.99 -27.54 14.30
CA TRP A 360 33.18 -28.05 12.93
C TRP A 360 34.41 -27.41 12.28
N GLY A 361 35.25 -28.25 11.67
CA GLY A 361 36.34 -27.78 10.82
C GLY A 361 35.84 -27.23 9.48
N HIS A 362 36.64 -26.38 8.85
CA HIS A 362 36.33 -25.80 7.54
C HIS A 362 36.09 -26.85 6.44
N GLU A 363 36.74 -28.02 6.51
CA GLU A 363 36.52 -29.14 5.59
C GLU A 363 35.12 -29.75 5.75
N ALA A 364 34.65 -29.96 6.98
CA ALA A 364 33.32 -30.49 7.26
C ALA A 364 32.21 -29.56 6.75
N ILE A 365 32.40 -28.25 6.90
CA ILE A 365 31.48 -27.24 6.36
C ILE A 365 31.53 -27.23 4.82
N ALA A 366 32.71 -27.34 4.23
CA ALA A 366 32.88 -27.35 2.78
C ALA A 366 32.20 -28.57 2.11
N LEU A 367 32.13 -29.72 2.79
CA LEU A 367 31.38 -30.88 2.30
C LEU A 367 29.88 -30.59 2.10
N LYS A 368 29.32 -29.60 2.80
CA LYS A 368 27.91 -29.18 2.67
C LYS A 368 27.71 -27.98 1.75
N ALA A 369 28.76 -27.50 1.09
CA ALA A 369 28.70 -26.32 0.22
C ALA A 369 27.61 -26.41 -0.87
N LYS A 370 27.42 -27.58 -1.50
CA LYS A 370 26.38 -27.78 -2.53
C LYS A 370 24.98 -27.45 -2.00
N PHE A 371 24.68 -27.82 -0.75
CA PHE A 371 23.40 -27.52 -0.12
C PHE A 371 23.24 -26.02 0.14
N PHE A 372 24.26 -25.36 0.68
CA PHE A 372 24.23 -23.90 0.92
C PHE A 372 23.99 -23.11 -0.38
N HIS A 373 24.69 -23.47 -1.46
CA HIS A 373 24.49 -22.86 -2.76
C HIS A 373 23.08 -23.15 -3.32
N GLY A 374 22.59 -24.38 -3.19
CA GLY A 374 21.24 -24.73 -3.63
C GLY A 374 20.18 -23.85 -2.96
N VAL A 375 20.23 -23.73 -1.63
CA VAL A 375 19.27 -22.90 -0.87
C VAL A 375 19.39 -21.42 -1.25
N ALA A 376 20.60 -20.88 -1.30
CA ALA A 376 20.82 -19.45 -1.54
C ALA A 376 20.40 -18.97 -2.95
N TRP A 377 20.45 -19.84 -3.96
CA TRP A 377 20.19 -19.44 -5.35
C TRP A 377 18.83 -19.93 -5.88
N ILE A 378 18.38 -21.12 -5.48
CA ILE A 378 17.12 -21.70 -5.95
C ILE A 378 15.93 -21.01 -5.28
N LEU A 379 15.99 -20.76 -3.96
CA LEU A 379 14.87 -20.19 -3.23
C LEU A 379 14.50 -18.77 -3.72
N PRO A 380 15.44 -17.82 -3.90
CA PRO A 380 15.14 -16.54 -4.55
C PRO A 380 14.66 -16.69 -5.99
N GLY A 381 15.15 -17.71 -6.71
CA GLY A 381 14.75 -17.98 -8.09
C GLY A 381 13.29 -18.40 -8.21
N ILE A 382 12.82 -19.27 -7.31
CA ILE A 382 11.41 -19.68 -7.24
C ILE A 382 10.52 -18.46 -6.91
N LEU A 383 10.90 -17.65 -5.92
CA LEU A 383 10.14 -16.45 -5.56
C LEU A 383 10.10 -15.45 -6.73
N PHE A 384 11.24 -15.23 -7.40
CA PHE A 384 11.31 -14.35 -8.57
C PHE A 384 10.44 -14.85 -9.73
N LEU A 385 10.44 -16.16 -9.97
CA LEU A 385 9.58 -16.77 -11.00
C LEU A 385 8.09 -16.55 -10.68
N VAL A 386 7.68 -16.73 -9.43
CA VAL A 386 6.29 -16.52 -9.01
C VAL A 386 5.85 -15.08 -9.24
N ILE A 387 6.66 -14.08 -8.88
CA ILE A 387 6.30 -12.66 -9.09
C ILE A 387 6.24 -12.30 -10.59
N CYS A 388 7.04 -12.96 -11.43
CA CYS A 388 6.97 -12.77 -12.88
C CYS A 388 5.67 -13.35 -13.45
N ILE A 389 5.27 -14.56 -13.02
CA ILE A 389 4.00 -15.19 -13.43
C ILE A 389 2.80 -14.37 -12.95
N LYS A 390 2.91 -13.74 -11.78
CA LYS A 390 1.85 -12.90 -11.21
C LYS A 390 1.86 -11.46 -11.74
N GLU A 391 2.87 -11.09 -12.53
CA GLU A 391 3.03 -9.74 -13.09
C GLU A 391 3.01 -8.64 -12.03
N GLU A 392 3.66 -8.88 -10.88
CA GLU A 392 3.65 -7.98 -9.71
C GLU A 392 4.85 -7.01 -9.68
N ILE A 393 5.54 -6.86 -10.81
CA ILE A 393 6.71 -5.98 -10.95
C ILE A 393 6.26 -4.63 -11.50
N ASP A 394 6.61 -3.58 -10.79
CA ASP A 394 6.10 -2.23 -11.02
C ASP A 394 7.25 -1.21 -11.06
N GLY A 395 7.13 -0.20 -11.93
CA GLY A 395 8.08 0.91 -12.01
C GLY A 395 7.84 1.99 -10.95
N ASP A 396 8.91 2.49 -10.35
CA ASP A 396 8.91 3.65 -9.44
C ASP A 396 9.87 4.74 -9.94
N ARG A 397 9.30 5.90 -10.31
CA ARG A 397 10.04 7.05 -10.83
C ARG A 397 10.86 7.79 -9.78
N LEU A 398 10.62 7.59 -8.48
CA LEU A 398 11.38 8.26 -7.42
C LEU A 398 12.88 8.02 -7.53
N ALA A 399 13.23 6.74 -7.64
CA ALA A 399 14.62 6.28 -7.77
C ALA A 399 14.95 5.70 -9.15
N ASN A 400 13.99 5.74 -10.09
CA ASN A 400 14.04 5.05 -11.39
C ASN A 400 14.37 3.56 -11.22
N ILE A 401 13.59 2.87 -10.39
CA ILE A 401 13.75 1.45 -10.15
C ILE A 401 12.47 0.70 -10.47
N CYS A 402 12.61 -0.50 -11.02
CA CYS A 402 11.54 -1.47 -11.06
C CYS A 402 11.65 -2.42 -9.86
N PHE A 403 10.57 -2.54 -9.09
CA PHE A 403 10.53 -3.35 -7.88
C PHE A 403 9.13 -3.95 -7.66
N VAL A 404 9.05 -5.01 -6.86
CA VAL A 404 7.79 -5.72 -6.61
C VAL A 404 6.94 -4.99 -5.56
N GLY A 405 5.64 -4.89 -5.80
CA GLY A 405 4.69 -4.34 -4.83
C GLY A 405 4.77 -2.81 -4.69
N ASN A 406 5.16 -2.09 -5.74
CA ASN A 406 5.14 -0.63 -5.73
C ASN A 406 3.73 -0.06 -5.92
N PHE A 407 2.75 -0.81 -6.43
CA PHE A 407 1.35 -0.36 -6.43
C PHE A 407 0.48 -1.22 -5.50
N LYS A 408 0.75 -2.53 -5.41
CA LYS A 408 -0.02 -3.44 -4.57
C LYS A 408 0.67 -3.69 -3.22
N THR A 409 0.02 -3.22 -2.16
CA THR A 409 0.52 -3.38 -0.77
C THR A 409 0.60 -4.84 -0.31
N ASP A 410 -0.31 -5.69 -0.79
CA ASP A 410 -0.31 -7.12 -0.44
C ASP A 410 0.90 -7.84 -1.05
N SER A 411 1.24 -7.51 -2.29
CA SER A 411 2.43 -8.04 -2.97
C SER A 411 3.72 -7.65 -2.23
N LEU A 412 3.82 -6.41 -1.75
CA LEU A 412 4.93 -5.97 -0.91
C LEU A 412 5.03 -6.79 0.39
N GLN A 413 3.90 -7.06 1.04
CA GLN A 413 3.85 -7.83 2.28
C GLN A 413 4.28 -9.29 2.08
N PHE A 414 3.70 -9.97 1.10
CA PHE A 414 3.92 -11.41 0.91
C PHE A 414 5.22 -11.75 0.20
N TYR A 415 5.66 -10.94 -0.78
CA TYR A 415 6.83 -11.28 -1.60
C TYR A 415 8.12 -10.59 -1.15
N VAL A 416 8.05 -9.53 -0.33
CA VAL A 416 9.24 -8.81 0.16
C VAL A 416 9.37 -8.96 1.67
N ILE A 417 8.40 -8.43 2.42
CA ILE A 417 8.50 -8.31 3.88
C ILE A 417 8.56 -9.69 4.54
N ALA A 418 7.64 -10.59 4.22
CA ALA A 418 7.57 -11.90 4.87
C ALA A 418 8.83 -12.75 4.63
N PRO A 419 9.35 -12.92 3.39
CA PRO A 419 10.60 -13.65 3.15
C PRO A 419 11.81 -13.02 3.86
N LEU A 420 11.97 -11.69 3.78
CA LEU A 420 13.06 -10.99 4.44
C LEU A 420 13.01 -11.14 5.96
N ALA A 421 11.82 -11.01 6.56
CA ALA A 421 11.63 -11.19 7.99
C ALA A 421 11.94 -12.63 8.43
N ILE A 422 11.47 -13.64 7.69
CA ILE A 422 11.75 -15.05 8.00
C ILE A 422 13.25 -15.34 7.94
N PHE A 423 13.93 -14.91 6.87
CA PHE A 423 15.38 -15.12 6.74
C PHE A 423 16.14 -14.35 7.83
N TYR A 424 15.75 -13.11 8.10
CA TYR A 424 16.39 -12.28 9.12
C TYR A 424 16.25 -12.90 10.52
N LEU A 425 15.05 -13.31 10.92
CA LEU A 425 14.81 -13.97 12.21
C LEU A 425 15.61 -15.28 12.31
N CYS A 426 15.66 -16.08 11.25
CA CYS A 426 16.45 -17.30 11.21
C CYS A 426 17.95 -17.04 11.36
N GLY A 427 18.50 -15.99 10.72
CA GLY A 427 19.91 -15.65 10.91
C GLY A 427 20.20 -15.04 12.28
N MET A 428 19.26 -14.27 12.86
CA MET A 428 19.40 -13.72 14.21
C MET A 428 19.43 -14.80 15.29
N THR A 429 18.65 -15.88 15.14
CA THR A 429 18.74 -17.03 16.07
C THR A 429 20.11 -17.69 16.00
N PHE A 430 20.66 -17.94 14.81
CA PHE A 430 22.01 -18.49 14.67
C PHE A 430 23.10 -17.53 15.16
N LEU A 431 22.95 -16.22 14.97
CA LEU A 431 23.86 -15.21 15.52
C LEU A 431 23.86 -15.25 17.05
N GLY A 432 22.68 -15.31 17.68
CA GLY A 432 22.55 -15.43 19.13
C GLY A 432 23.20 -16.72 19.68
N LEU A 433 22.91 -17.86 19.05
CA LEU A 433 23.50 -19.15 19.40
C LEU A 433 25.03 -19.16 19.23
N GLY A 434 25.54 -18.57 18.15
CA GLY A 434 26.97 -18.47 17.89
C GLY A 434 27.69 -17.55 18.88
N MET A 435 27.07 -16.43 19.28
CA MET A 435 27.61 -15.52 20.31
C MET A 435 27.69 -16.24 21.66
N PHE A 436 26.60 -16.90 22.09
CA PHE A 436 26.58 -17.65 23.35
C PHE A 436 27.64 -18.77 23.37
N SER A 437 27.70 -19.54 22.29
CA SER A 437 28.66 -20.62 22.13
C SER A 437 30.12 -20.13 22.20
N MET A 438 30.43 -19.02 21.53
CA MET A 438 31.78 -18.44 21.53
C MET A 438 32.19 -17.99 22.94
N CYS A 439 31.29 -17.36 23.70
CA CYS A 439 31.55 -16.98 25.09
C CYS A 439 31.90 -18.21 25.95
N ASN A 440 31.16 -19.31 25.77
CA ASN A 440 31.40 -20.56 26.49
C ASN A 440 32.77 -21.17 26.12
N VAL A 441 33.09 -21.23 24.82
CA VAL A 441 34.37 -21.76 24.33
C VAL A 441 35.55 -20.91 24.79
N ARG A 442 35.41 -19.57 24.81
CA ARG A 442 36.45 -18.66 25.30
C ARG A 442 36.70 -18.84 26.80
N HIS A 443 35.63 -19.02 27.58
CA HIS A 443 35.76 -19.31 29.02
C HIS A 443 36.53 -20.62 29.25
N GLU A 444 36.25 -21.67 28.48
CA GLU A 444 36.94 -22.97 28.62
C GLU A 444 38.41 -22.92 28.14
N LEU A 445 38.69 -22.19 27.04
CA LEU A 445 40.04 -22.02 26.49
C LEU A 445 40.95 -21.19 27.38
N HIS A 446 40.42 -20.13 28.01
CA HIS A 446 41.15 -19.32 28.98
C HIS A 446 41.61 -20.17 30.18
N ASN A 447 40.80 -21.16 30.58
CA ASN A 447 41.12 -22.05 31.69
C ASN A 447 42.12 -23.16 31.33
N THR A 448 42.30 -23.48 30.03
CA THR A 448 43.17 -24.58 29.57
C THR A 448 44.50 -24.13 28.95
N GLY A 449 44.74 -22.82 28.78
CA GLY A 449 46.04 -22.27 28.36
C GLY A 449 46.48 -22.64 26.93
N LYS A 450 45.58 -23.12 26.07
CA LYS A 450 45.90 -23.45 24.66
C LYS A 450 45.96 -22.19 23.80
N LYS A 451 47.03 -22.03 22.99
CA LYS A 451 47.17 -20.95 22.01
C LYS A 451 46.22 -21.15 20.82
N THR A 452 45.04 -20.53 20.85
CA THR A 452 44.05 -20.51 19.76
C THR A 452 43.85 -19.13 19.13
N ASP A 453 44.78 -18.20 19.37
CA ASP A 453 44.67 -16.76 19.08
C ASP A 453 44.24 -16.44 17.63
N LYS A 454 44.73 -17.21 16.65
CA LYS A 454 44.39 -17.00 15.23
C LYS A 454 42.94 -17.38 14.89
N LEU A 455 42.44 -18.48 15.46
CA LEU A 455 41.07 -18.93 15.24
C LEU A 455 40.07 -18.02 15.96
N GLU A 456 40.40 -17.61 17.20
CA GLU A 456 39.59 -16.67 17.98
C GLU A 456 39.48 -15.30 17.29
N THR A 457 40.60 -14.75 16.80
CA THR A 457 40.60 -13.49 16.04
C THR A 457 39.71 -13.58 14.79
N LEU A 458 39.76 -14.70 14.08
CA LEU A 458 38.92 -14.94 12.90
C LEU A 458 37.43 -14.99 13.28
N MET A 459 37.09 -15.74 14.33
CA MET A 459 35.70 -15.91 14.76
C MET A 459 35.08 -14.61 15.28
N ILE A 460 35.83 -13.81 16.04
CA ILE A 460 35.39 -12.48 16.50
C ILE A 460 35.15 -11.56 15.30
N ARG A 461 36.04 -11.58 14.31
CA ARG A 461 35.91 -10.76 13.10
C ARG A 461 34.65 -11.07 12.30
N ILE A 462 34.31 -12.35 12.17
CA ILE A 462 33.09 -12.78 11.48
C ILE A 462 31.84 -12.39 12.29
N GLY A 463 31.86 -12.60 13.61
CA GLY A 463 30.76 -12.18 14.49
C GLY A 463 30.49 -10.67 14.43
N MET A 464 31.54 -9.84 14.44
CA MET A 464 31.40 -8.38 14.28
C MET A 464 30.80 -8.00 12.93
N PHE A 465 31.22 -8.65 11.84
CA PHE A 465 30.63 -8.41 10.52
C PHE A 465 29.15 -8.78 10.49
N SER A 466 28.77 -9.92 11.07
CA SER A 466 27.37 -10.36 11.16
C SER A 466 26.49 -9.36 11.92
N VAL A 467 26.96 -8.83 13.06
CA VAL A 467 26.24 -7.82 13.84
C VAL A 467 26.11 -6.50 13.06
N LEU A 468 27.17 -6.08 12.39
CA LEU A 468 27.15 -4.87 11.55
C LEU A 468 26.19 -5.00 10.36
N TYR A 469 26.00 -6.20 9.80
CA TYR A 469 24.99 -6.46 8.76
C TYR A 469 23.57 -6.36 9.32
N SER A 470 23.32 -6.80 10.56
CA SER A 470 21.98 -6.77 11.17
C SER A 470 21.38 -5.38 11.31
N ILE A 471 22.21 -4.35 11.50
CA ILE A 471 21.78 -2.95 11.65
C ILE A 471 21.05 -2.44 10.40
N PRO A 472 21.68 -2.36 9.21
CA PRO A 472 21.00 -1.93 7.99
C PRO A 472 19.86 -2.87 7.59
N ALA A 473 19.97 -4.18 7.83
CA ALA A 473 18.88 -5.12 7.56
C ALA A 473 17.62 -4.84 8.40
N THR A 474 17.78 -4.52 9.69
CA THR A 474 16.65 -4.17 10.57
C THR A 474 15.98 -2.88 10.11
N ILE A 475 16.78 -1.85 9.80
CA ILE A 475 16.25 -0.56 9.34
C ILE A 475 15.53 -0.75 8.01
N LEU A 476 16.07 -1.55 7.09
CA LEU A 476 15.43 -1.84 5.80
C LEU A 476 14.08 -2.53 5.95
N ILE A 477 13.97 -3.56 6.80
CA ILE A 477 12.69 -4.23 7.08
C ILE A 477 11.70 -3.26 7.73
N ALA A 478 12.17 -2.41 8.66
CA ALA A 478 11.34 -1.37 9.26
C ALA A 478 10.85 -0.35 8.22
N CYS A 479 11.68 0.03 7.25
CA CYS A 479 11.29 0.90 6.14
C CYS A 479 10.17 0.26 5.30
N PHE A 480 10.29 -1.03 4.93
CA PHE A 480 9.24 -1.71 4.18
C PHE A 480 7.93 -1.87 4.97
N LEU A 481 8.01 -2.13 6.28
CA LEU A 481 6.83 -2.16 7.14
C LEU A 481 6.16 -0.79 7.24
N TYR A 482 6.95 0.27 7.43
CA TYR A 482 6.44 1.64 7.45
C TYR A 482 5.74 1.99 6.14
N GLU A 483 6.36 1.64 5.01
CA GLU A 483 5.77 1.81 3.67
C GLU A 483 4.44 1.07 3.54
N ARG A 484 4.36 -0.20 3.97
CA ARG A 484 3.12 -0.99 3.94
C ARG A 484 1.98 -0.34 4.72
N PHE A 485 2.26 0.26 5.87
CA PHE A 485 1.24 0.87 6.74
C PHE A 485 0.84 2.27 6.31
N GLN A 486 1.77 3.07 5.78
CA GLN A 486 1.49 4.47 5.44
C GLN A 486 1.02 4.64 4.00
N ARG A 487 1.38 3.72 3.09
CA ARG A 487 1.02 3.79 1.67
C ARG A 487 -0.47 4.08 1.45
N PRO A 488 -1.44 3.32 2.00
CA PRO A 488 -2.87 3.61 1.80
C PRO A 488 -3.27 5.06 2.19
N LYS A 489 -2.65 5.61 3.23
CA LYS A 489 -2.91 7.00 3.67
C LYS A 489 -2.33 8.01 2.70
N TRP A 490 -1.14 7.76 2.16
CA TRP A 490 -0.52 8.60 1.12
C TRP A 490 -1.38 8.60 -0.16
N GLU A 491 -1.89 7.44 -0.59
CA GLU A 491 -2.73 7.36 -1.80
C GLU A 491 -4.05 8.10 -1.57
N THR A 492 -4.69 7.90 -0.42
CA THR A 492 -5.94 8.62 -0.07
C THR A 492 -5.72 10.13 0.03
N ALA A 493 -4.60 10.57 0.61
CA ALA A 493 -4.27 11.99 0.73
C ALA A 493 -3.98 12.63 -0.64
N TYR A 494 -3.27 11.92 -1.52
CA TYR A 494 -3.03 12.34 -2.90
C TYR A 494 -4.34 12.51 -3.65
N VAL A 495 -5.19 11.47 -3.61
CA VAL A 495 -6.48 11.47 -4.28
C VAL A 495 -7.34 12.65 -3.79
N ARG A 496 -7.42 12.86 -2.46
CA ARG A 496 -8.14 13.98 -1.85
C ARG A 496 -7.63 15.34 -2.33
N HIS A 497 -6.31 15.57 -2.29
CA HIS A 497 -5.71 16.84 -2.74
C HIS A 497 -5.99 17.09 -4.21
N CYS A 498 -6.00 16.02 -4.99
CA CYS A 498 -6.26 16.13 -6.41
C CYS A 498 -7.72 16.56 -6.69
N TYR A 499 -8.68 15.88 -6.07
CA TYR A 499 -10.10 16.25 -6.19
C TYR A 499 -10.37 17.67 -5.68
N SER A 500 -9.74 18.08 -4.57
CA SER A 500 -9.95 19.41 -3.97
C SER A 500 -9.37 20.55 -4.84
N THR A 501 -8.28 20.31 -5.55
CA THR A 501 -7.60 21.37 -6.34
C THR A 501 -8.00 21.38 -7.82
N LYS A 502 -8.68 20.33 -8.31
CA LYS A 502 -8.96 20.09 -9.75
C LYS A 502 -7.67 20.14 -10.61
N LYS A 503 -6.49 20.06 -10.00
CA LYS A 503 -5.16 20.28 -10.60
C LYS A 503 -4.39 18.98 -10.73
N CYS A 504 -5.00 18.05 -11.43
CA CYS A 504 -4.57 16.67 -11.43
C CYS A 504 -3.83 16.22 -12.67
N HIS A 505 -3.68 17.15 -13.60
CA HIS A 505 -2.97 16.97 -14.85
C HIS A 505 -1.78 17.92 -14.96
N SER A 506 -1.63 18.85 -14.00
CA SER A 506 -0.60 19.86 -14.05
C SER A 506 0.64 19.43 -13.28
N SER A 507 1.76 19.35 -13.98
CA SER A 507 3.10 19.17 -13.40
C SER A 507 3.56 20.37 -12.53
N SER A 508 2.71 21.39 -12.37
CA SER A 508 3.06 22.68 -11.78
C SER A 508 2.67 22.87 -10.32
N ASP A 509 1.90 21.95 -9.71
CA ASP A 509 1.44 22.12 -8.33
C ASP A 509 2.15 21.15 -7.36
N GLU A 510 2.70 21.74 -6.30
CA GLU A 510 3.40 21.06 -5.22
C GLU A 510 2.40 20.30 -4.33
N PHE A 511 1.99 19.11 -4.78
CA PHE A 511 1.56 18.11 -3.81
C PHE A 511 2.79 17.62 -3.06
N VAL A 512 3.02 18.17 -1.87
CA VAL A 512 3.97 17.62 -0.92
C VAL A 512 3.29 16.42 -0.26
N ALA A 513 3.40 15.25 -0.89
CA ALA A 513 3.28 14.00 -0.15
C ALA A 513 4.28 14.10 1.00
N ASP A 514 3.76 14.35 2.22
CA ASP A 514 4.43 14.38 3.52
C ASP A 514 5.93 14.76 3.48
N ALA A 515 6.35 15.88 4.07
CA ALA A 515 7.75 16.37 4.02
C ALA A 515 8.83 15.32 4.40
N ASN A 516 8.41 14.22 5.03
CA ASN A 516 9.21 13.08 5.43
C ASN A 516 9.44 12.00 4.34
N LEU A 517 8.74 12.02 3.20
CA LEU A 517 8.82 10.98 2.16
C LEU A 517 10.20 10.92 1.48
N LEU A 518 10.83 12.08 1.24
CA LEU A 518 12.19 12.14 0.69
C LEU A 518 13.19 11.52 1.66
N THR A 519 13.17 11.95 2.92
CA THR A 519 14.05 11.43 3.98
C THR A 519 13.88 9.92 4.16
N PHE A 520 12.64 9.44 4.18
CA PHE A 520 12.32 8.02 4.23
C PHE A 520 12.99 7.23 3.08
N ASN A 521 12.84 7.69 1.83
CA ASN A 521 13.40 6.99 0.67
C ASN A 521 14.94 7.08 0.63
N LEU A 522 15.52 8.21 1.05
CA LEU A 522 16.98 8.34 1.19
C LEU A 522 17.55 7.28 2.14
N ILE A 523 16.89 7.08 3.30
CA ILE A 523 17.28 6.05 4.27
C ILE A 523 17.08 4.65 3.68
N LYS A 524 15.91 4.36 3.08
CA LYS A 524 15.58 3.05 2.50
C LYS A 524 16.67 2.59 1.53
N TYR A 525 16.99 3.40 0.51
CA TYR A 525 17.97 3.00 -0.51
C TYR A 525 19.41 3.03 -0.01
N LEU A 526 19.73 3.89 0.96
CA LEU A 526 21.04 3.83 1.64
C LEU A 526 21.21 2.47 2.34
N MET A 527 20.21 2.02 3.10
CA MET A 527 20.28 0.73 3.82
C MET A 527 20.34 -0.47 2.88
N MET A 528 19.77 -0.38 1.68
CA MET A 528 19.92 -1.41 0.64
C MET A 528 21.35 -1.51 0.07
N LEU A 529 22.19 -0.47 0.19
CA LEU A 529 23.51 -0.41 -0.44
C LEU A 529 24.68 -0.44 0.56
N VAL A 530 24.51 0.11 1.77
CA VAL A 530 25.56 0.22 2.79
C VAL A 530 26.19 -1.12 3.15
N THR A 531 25.40 -2.19 3.17
CA THR A 531 25.88 -3.53 3.48
C THR A 531 26.89 -4.06 2.45
N GLY A 532 26.84 -3.60 1.19
CA GLY A 532 27.87 -3.91 0.21
C GLY A 532 29.20 -3.24 0.54
N LEU A 533 29.19 -2.01 1.06
CA LEU A 533 30.40 -1.28 1.47
C LEU A 533 31.14 -1.98 2.61
N SER A 534 30.39 -2.56 3.56
CA SER A 534 30.98 -3.27 4.70
C SER A 534 31.77 -4.51 4.26
N THR A 535 31.37 -5.18 3.17
CA THR A 535 32.14 -6.30 2.58
C THR A 535 33.48 -5.85 2.02
N GLY A 536 33.51 -4.70 1.33
CA GLY A 536 34.73 -4.06 0.83
C GLY A 536 35.68 -3.71 1.95
N PHE A 537 35.18 -3.03 2.99
CA PHE A 537 35.97 -2.68 4.16
C PHE A 537 36.51 -3.92 4.89
N TRP A 538 35.72 -4.99 4.98
CA TRP A 538 36.16 -6.25 5.58
C TRP A 538 37.34 -6.86 4.81
N VAL A 539 37.35 -6.84 3.47
CA VAL A 539 38.50 -7.36 2.70
C VAL A 539 39.71 -6.41 2.79
N LEU A 540 39.47 -5.10 2.75
CA LEU A 540 40.52 -4.05 2.80
C LEU A 540 41.25 -4.00 4.14
N LEU A 541 40.55 -4.18 5.26
CA LEU A 541 41.15 -4.20 6.60
C LEU A 541 42.09 -5.38 6.87
N SER A 542 42.14 -6.38 5.97
CA SER A 542 43.09 -7.48 6.14
C SER A 542 44.46 -7.03 5.64
N PHE A 543 45.45 -6.87 6.53
CA PHE A 543 46.85 -6.52 6.20
C PHE A 543 47.47 -7.36 5.05
N LYS A 544 47.01 -8.60 4.87
CA LYS A 544 47.42 -9.49 3.78
C LYS A 544 46.92 -9.04 2.40
N THR A 545 45.78 -8.34 2.35
CA THR A 545 45.23 -7.80 1.10
C THR A 545 46.08 -6.64 0.58
N ALA A 546 46.46 -5.71 1.46
CA ALA A 546 47.33 -4.57 1.08
C ALA A 546 48.70 -5.04 0.54
N SER A 547 49.29 -6.08 1.14
CA SER A 547 50.59 -6.60 0.67
C SER A 547 50.50 -7.38 -0.65
N ASN A 548 49.42 -8.14 -0.89
CA ASN A 548 49.19 -8.84 -2.15
C ASN A 548 48.93 -7.87 -3.31
N TRP A 549 48.11 -6.83 -3.10
CA TRP A 549 47.89 -5.78 -4.12
C TRP A 549 49.15 -4.96 -4.38
N ALA A 550 49.95 -4.64 -3.35
CA ALA A 550 51.24 -3.98 -3.54
C ALA A 550 52.24 -4.84 -4.34
N ARG A 551 52.20 -6.18 -4.23
CA ARG A 551 52.99 -7.07 -5.10
C ARG A 551 52.45 -7.11 -6.52
N LEU A 552 51.15 -7.13 -6.70
CA LEU A 552 50.51 -7.23 -8.02
C LEU A 552 50.71 -5.95 -8.83
N LEU A 553 50.57 -4.77 -8.22
CA LEU A 553 50.90 -3.48 -8.83
C LEU A 553 52.39 -3.39 -9.22
N LYS A 554 53.28 -3.98 -8.42
CA LYS A 554 54.72 -4.09 -8.76
C LYS A 554 54.98 -5.06 -9.91
N CYS A 555 54.24 -6.15 -10.03
CA CYS A 555 54.37 -7.10 -11.14
C CYS A 555 53.79 -6.57 -12.46
N VAL A 556 52.70 -5.81 -12.40
CA VAL A 556 52.12 -5.14 -13.58
C VAL A 556 53.06 -4.04 -14.09
N GLY A 557 53.56 -3.17 -13.20
CA GLY A 557 54.55 -2.16 -13.57
C GLY A 557 55.91 -2.73 -14.04
N ARG A 558 56.22 -3.99 -13.70
CA ARG A 558 57.41 -4.69 -14.21
C ARG A 558 57.21 -5.29 -15.61
N LYS A 559 55.99 -5.70 -15.97
CA LYS A 559 55.67 -6.13 -17.35
C LYS A 559 55.67 -4.98 -18.34
N ASP A 560 55.27 -3.79 -17.92
CA ASP A 560 55.27 -2.58 -18.76
C ASP A 560 56.71 -2.05 -19.00
N SER A 561 57.68 -2.41 -18.17
CA SER A 561 59.10 -2.05 -18.35
C SER A 561 59.90 -3.08 -19.16
N GLU A 562 59.47 -4.35 -19.21
CA GLU A 562 60.07 -5.40 -20.04
C GLU A 562 59.54 -5.39 -21.50
N THR A 563 58.52 -4.58 -21.82
CA THR A 563 58.00 -4.37 -23.19
C THR A 563 58.44 -3.04 -23.82
N ALA A 564 59.22 -2.23 -23.10
CA ALA A 564 59.75 -0.94 -23.56
C ALA A 564 61.29 -0.95 -23.79
N VAL A 565 61.89 -2.14 -23.89
CA VAL A 565 63.29 -2.39 -24.30
C VAL A 565 63.27 -3.35 -25.46
#